data_AF-A0AAJ1TYS1-F1
#
_entry.id   AF-A0AAJ1TYS1-F1
#
_cell.length_a   1.000
_cell.length_b   1.000
_cell.length_c   1.000
_cell.angle_alpha   90.00
_cell.angle_beta   90.00
_cell.angle_gamma   90.00
#
_symmetry.space_group_name_H-M   'P 1'
#
loop_
_entity.id
_entity.type
_entity.pdbx_description
1 polymer ?
#
loop_
_entity_poly.entity_id
_entity_poly.type
_entity_poly.pdbx_seq_one_letter_code
_entity_poly.pdbx_strand_id
1 'polypeptide(L)'
;MTPTRPRVVLIGSMGAGKTTVGELLAERWDVGFRDTDADVVAAEGRAIADIFVEDGEAHFRALEREAVRTALVEHAGVLALGGGAVLDLDTRALLADHTVVFLQVGLADAVQRVGLGTSRPLLLGGVRSRIKALLDERTPIYTELATLVVPTDGRAPAEVAATIEARLEEDARA
;
A
#
# COMPACT_ATOMS: atom_id res chain seq x y z
N MET A 1 -27.71 8.77 -3.25
CA MET A 1 -26.69 8.03 -2.48
C MET A 1 -25.37 8.75 -2.74
N THR A 2 -24.72 9.29 -1.71
CA THR A 2 -23.40 9.90 -1.87
C THR A 2 -22.44 8.81 -2.35
N PRO A 3 -21.65 9.03 -3.42
CA PRO A 3 -20.66 8.02 -3.82
C PRO A 3 -19.74 7.74 -2.64
N THR A 4 -19.64 6.46 -2.27
CA THR A 4 -18.66 5.93 -1.33
C THR A 4 -17.29 6.08 -1.98
N ARG A 5 -16.39 6.84 -1.36
CA ARG A 5 -14.98 6.92 -1.76
C ARG A 5 -14.11 6.72 -0.52
N PRO A 6 -12.92 6.10 -0.64
CA PRO A 6 -12.05 5.92 0.49
C PRO A 6 -11.72 7.25 1.16
N ARG A 7 -11.73 7.25 2.49
CA ARG A 7 -11.29 8.40 3.28
C ARG A 7 -9.79 8.67 3.08
N VAL A 8 -9.01 7.60 2.90
CA VAL A 8 -7.60 7.67 2.55
C VAL A 8 -7.18 6.42 1.78
N VAL A 9 -6.26 6.58 0.83
CA VAL A 9 -5.60 5.50 0.11
C VAL A 9 -4.13 5.46 0.52
N LEU A 10 -3.67 4.32 1.04
CA LEU A 10 -2.29 4.08 1.46
C LEU A 10 -1.51 3.39 0.34
N ILE A 11 -0.43 4.03 -0.10
CA ILE A 11 0.52 3.49 -1.09
C ILE A 11 1.92 3.38 -0.49
N GLY A 12 2.75 2.55 -1.11
CA GLY A 12 4.14 2.34 -0.70
C GLY A 12 4.60 0.91 -0.86
N SER A 13 5.91 0.70 -0.80
CA SER A 13 6.52 -0.61 -0.99
C SER A 13 6.13 -1.62 0.10
N MET A 14 6.44 -2.89 -0.14
CA MET A 14 6.37 -3.92 0.88
C MET A 14 7.25 -3.54 2.09
N GLY A 15 6.79 -3.82 3.31
CA GLY A 15 7.47 -3.39 4.53
C GLY A 15 7.22 -1.93 4.95
N ALA A 16 6.50 -1.13 4.13
CA ALA A 16 6.13 0.24 4.52
C ALA A 16 5.12 0.34 5.68
N GLY A 17 4.48 -0.78 6.04
CA GLY A 17 3.52 -0.83 7.15
C GLY A 17 2.08 -0.48 6.78
N LYS A 18 1.71 -0.53 5.48
CA LYS A 18 0.37 -0.19 4.98
C LYS A 18 -0.77 -0.87 5.74
N THR A 19 -0.68 -2.19 5.93
CA THR A 19 -1.70 -2.97 6.64
C THR A 19 -1.82 -2.50 8.09
N THR A 20 -0.72 -2.54 8.85
CA THR A 20 -0.74 -2.17 10.28
C THR A 20 -1.13 -0.71 10.53
N VAL A 21 -0.61 0.23 9.74
CA VAL A 21 -0.98 1.65 9.86
C VAL A 21 -2.43 1.85 9.42
N GLY A 22 -2.88 1.16 8.37
CA GLY A 22 -4.23 1.27 7.86
C GLY A 22 -5.30 0.74 8.82
N GLU A 23 -5.04 -0.39 9.47
CA GLU A 23 -5.90 -0.93 10.53
C GLU A 23 -6.02 0.05 11.71
N LEU A 24 -4.89 0.62 12.16
CA LEU A 24 -4.89 1.62 13.24
C LEU A 24 -5.67 2.89 12.89
N LEU A 25 -5.54 3.38 11.65
CA LEU A 25 -6.31 4.53 11.17
C LEU A 25 -7.80 4.19 11.10
N ALA A 26 -8.15 3.00 10.60
CA ALA A 26 -9.52 2.55 10.49
C ALA A 26 -10.20 2.44 11.86
N GLU A 27 -9.50 1.87 12.85
CA GLU A 27 -9.95 1.78 14.24
C GLU A 27 -10.20 3.17 14.85
N ARG A 28 -9.25 4.10 14.70
CA ARG A 28 -9.38 5.48 15.23
C ARG A 28 -10.53 6.25 14.62
N TRP A 29 -10.83 6.01 13.35
CA TRP A 29 -11.86 6.72 12.61
C TRP A 29 -13.22 6.02 12.64
N ASP A 30 -13.33 4.87 13.28
CA ASP A 30 -14.53 4.02 13.30
C ASP A 30 -15.04 3.70 11.88
N VAL A 31 -14.11 3.30 11.00
CA VAL A 31 -14.38 2.91 9.61
C VAL A 31 -13.74 1.56 9.28
N GLY A 32 -14.08 1.00 8.12
CA GLY A 32 -13.46 -0.26 7.66
C GLY A 32 -12.03 -0.07 7.13
N PHE A 33 -11.22 -1.13 7.24
CA PHE A 33 -9.96 -1.28 6.53
C PHE A 33 -10.13 -2.30 5.38
N ARG A 34 -9.53 -2.01 4.22
CA ARG A 34 -9.53 -2.91 3.04
C ARG A 34 -8.14 -2.92 2.41
N ASP A 35 -7.66 -4.08 2.00
CA ASP A 35 -6.35 -4.28 1.34
C ASP A 35 -6.57 -4.98 0.00
N THR A 36 -6.13 -4.37 -1.10
CA THR A 36 -6.36 -4.94 -2.44
C THR A 36 -5.56 -6.22 -2.70
N ASP A 37 -4.41 -6.41 -2.04
CA ASP A 37 -3.67 -7.70 -2.16
C ASP A 37 -4.49 -8.81 -1.49
N ALA A 38 -5.16 -8.51 -0.37
CA ALA A 38 -6.05 -9.45 0.31
C ALA A 38 -7.32 -9.74 -0.51
N ASP A 39 -7.87 -8.74 -1.20
CA ASP A 39 -9.00 -8.93 -2.11
C ASP A 39 -8.66 -9.91 -3.24
N VAL A 40 -7.49 -9.76 -3.87
CA VAL A 40 -7.03 -10.66 -4.94
C VAL A 40 -6.88 -12.09 -4.41
N VAL A 41 -6.25 -12.27 -3.24
CA VAL A 41 -6.11 -13.60 -2.61
C VAL A 41 -7.47 -14.21 -2.28
N ALA A 42 -8.42 -13.41 -1.78
CA ALA A 42 -9.76 -13.89 -1.45
C ALA A 42 -10.56 -14.29 -2.69
N ALA A 43 -10.44 -13.52 -3.79
CA ALA A 43 -11.10 -13.82 -5.06
C ALA A 43 -10.54 -15.06 -5.75
N GLU A 44 -9.22 -15.24 -5.73
CA GLU A 44 -8.53 -16.36 -6.39
C GLU A 44 -8.48 -17.63 -5.53
N GLY A 45 -8.63 -17.51 -4.21
CA GLY A 45 -8.56 -18.63 -3.27
C GLY A 45 -7.15 -19.24 -3.10
N ARG A 46 -6.12 -18.54 -3.57
CA ARG A 46 -4.70 -18.97 -3.55
C ARG A 46 -3.78 -17.78 -3.33
N ALA A 47 -2.53 -18.05 -2.94
CA ALA A 47 -1.58 -16.99 -2.64
C ALA A 47 -1.11 -16.27 -3.91
N ILE A 48 -0.74 -14.99 -3.78
CA ILE A 48 -0.18 -14.19 -4.89
C ILE A 48 1.02 -14.90 -5.54
N ALA A 49 1.89 -15.52 -4.74
CA ALA A 49 3.04 -16.26 -5.26
C ALA A 49 2.62 -17.40 -6.21
N ASP A 50 1.53 -18.10 -5.91
CA ASP A 50 1.03 -19.20 -6.74
C ASP A 50 0.44 -18.66 -8.05
N ILE A 51 -0.32 -17.56 -7.98
CA ILE A 51 -0.86 -16.86 -9.17
C ILE A 51 0.27 -16.45 -10.12
N PHE A 52 1.36 -15.87 -9.59
CA PHE A 52 2.53 -15.51 -10.39
C PHE A 52 3.22 -16.70 -11.04
N VAL A 53 3.26 -17.85 -10.37
CA VAL A 53 3.92 -19.07 -10.88
C VAL A 53 3.05 -19.78 -11.92
N GLU A 54 1.75 -19.85 -11.69
CA GLU A 54 0.80 -20.62 -12.51
C GLU A 54 0.32 -19.81 -13.72
N ASP A 55 -0.04 -18.54 -13.54
CA ASP A 55 -0.68 -17.71 -14.57
C ASP A 55 0.18 -16.53 -15.04
N GLY A 56 1.27 -16.25 -14.32
CA GLY A 56 2.22 -15.21 -14.66
C GLY A 56 1.81 -13.80 -14.19
N GLU A 57 2.77 -12.88 -14.30
CA GLU A 57 2.61 -11.51 -13.81
C GLU A 57 1.50 -10.75 -14.54
N ALA A 58 1.34 -10.95 -15.85
CA ALA A 58 0.32 -10.22 -16.62
C ALA A 58 -1.10 -10.49 -16.13
N HIS A 59 -1.39 -11.73 -15.72
CA HIS A 59 -2.67 -12.12 -15.15
C HIS A 59 -2.86 -11.48 -13.76
N PHE A 60 -1.86 -11.60 -12.88
CA PHE A 60 -1.91 -10.94 -11.57
C PHE A 60 -2.15 -9.43 -11.69
N ARG A 61 -1.47 -8.73 -12.62
CA ARG A 61 -1.67 -7.30 -12.84
C ARG A 61 -3.08 -6.96 -13.28
N ALA A 62 -3.75 -7.84 -14.03
CA ALA A 62 -5.15 -7.65 -14.40
C ALA A 62 -6.08 -7.75 -13.19
N LEU A 63 -5.85 -8.74 -12.32
CA LEU A 63 -6.58 -8.89 -11.06
C LEU A 63 -6.34 -7.71 -10.12
N GLU A 64 -5.09 -7.26 -9.98
CA GLU A 64 -4.70 -6.13 -9.14
C GLU A 64 -5.43 -4.84 -9.57
N ARG A 65 -5.46 -4.55 -10.88
CA ARG A 65 -6.22 -3.39 -11.40
C ARG A 65 -7.71 -3.45 -11.07
N GLU A 66 -8.32 -4.61 -11.24
CA GLU A 66 -9.75 -4.80 -11.01
C GLU A 66 -10.10 -4.68 -9.52
N ALA A 67 -9.24 -5.22 -8.64
CA ALA A 67 -9.37 -5.06 -7.19
C ALA A 67 -9.29 -3.59 -6.77
N VAL A 68 -8.34 -2.83 -7.30
CA VAL A 68 -8.21 -1.39 -7.05
C VAL A 68 -9.47 -0.64 -7.51
N ARG A 69 -9.89 -0.86 -8.76
CA ARG A 69 -11.06 -0.20 -9.35
C ARG A 69 -12.32 -0.44 -8.51
N THR A 70 -12.52 -1.67 -8.05
CA THR A 70 -13.65 -2.06 -7.21
C THR A 70 -13.56 -1.41 -5.84
N ALA A 71 -12.40 -1.48 -5.19
CA ALA A 71 -12.21 -0.92 -3.85
C ALA A 71 -12.39 0.60 -3.80
N LEU A 72 -11.96 1.33 -4.84
CA LEU A 72 -12.13 2.79 -4.91
C LEU A 72 -13.60 3.23 -5.01
N VAL A 73 -14.50 2.36 -5.48
CA VAL A 73 -15.94 2.65 -5.64
C VAL A 73 -16.77 2.15 -4.45
N GLU A 74 -16.38 1.02 -3.87
CA GLU A 74 -17.19 0.30 -2.88
C GLU A 74 -16.79 0.56 -1.43
N HIS A 75 -15.61 1.13 -1.18
CA HIS A 75 -15.08 1.30 0.17
C HIS A 75 -15.02 2.77 0.60
N ALA A 76 -15.60 3.10 1.76
CA ALA A 76 -15.54 4.45 2.34
C ALA A 76 -14.44 4.63 3.40
N GLY A 77 -13.73 3.56 3.77
CA GLY A 77 -12.79 3.58 4.88
C GLY A 77 -11.33 3.84 4.46
N VAL A 78 -10.42 3.16 5.14
CA VAL A 78 -8.98 3.17 4.82
C VAL A 78 -8.69 2.06 3.81
N LEU A 79 -8.10 2.43 2.68
CA LEU A 79 -7.75 1.50 1.61
C LEU A 79 -6.23 1.36 1.49
N ALA A 80 -5.68 0.16 1.57
CA ALA A 80 -4.28 -0.12 1.23
C ALA A 80 -4.19 -0.75 -0.17
N LEU A 81 -3.30 -0.22 -1.00
CA LEU A 81 -3.04 -0.81 -2.32
C LEU A 81 -1.83 -1.74 -2.31
N GLY A 82 -1.87 -2.74 -3.18
CA GLY A 82 -0.72 -3.59 -3.49
C GLY A 82 0.48 -2.77 -3.92
N GLY A 83 1.68 -3.20 -3.54
CA GLY A 83 2.91 -2.43 -3.80
C GLY A 83 3.24 -2.29 -5.30
N GLY A 84 2.59 -3.04 -6.19
CA GLY A 84 2.76 -2.91 -7.64
C GLY A 84 1.60 -2.19 -8.33
N ALA A 85 0.49 -1.93 -7.63
CA ALA A 85 -0.74 -1.40 -8.22
C ALA A 85 -0.51 -0.07 -8.95
N VAL A 86 0.34 0.80 -8.38
CA VAL A 86 0.66 2.10 -8.97
C VAL A 86 1.48 2.01 -10.27
N LEU A 87 2.01 0.84 -10.65
CA LEU A 87 2.74 0.70 -11.91
C LEU A 87 1.79 0.87 -13.11
N ASP A 88 0.54 0.49 -12.94
CA ASP A 88 -0.50 0.63 -13.94
C ASP A 88 -1.01 2.07 -14.07
N LEU A 89 -1.14 2.55 -15.31
CA LEU A 89 -1.53 3.94 -15.59
C LEU A 89 -3.00 4.21 -15.29
N ASP A 90 -3.88 3.23 -15.48
CA ASP A 90 -5.32 3.40 -15.20
C ASP A 90 -5.54 3.52 -13.69
N THR A 91 -4.83 2.70 -12.90
CA THR A 91 -4.78 2.84 -11.43
C THR A 91 -4.34 4.25 -11.03
N ARG A 92 -3.28 4.81 -11.63
CA ARG A 92 -2.82 6.18 -11.34
C ARG A 92 -3.90 7.21 -11.63
N ALA A 93 -4.57 7.11 -12.78
CA ALA A 93 -5.62 8.03 -13.15
C ALA A 93 -6.79 8.02 -12.16
N LEU A 94 -7.17 6.83 -11.66
CA LEU A 94 -8.23 6.70 -10.66
C LEU A 94 -7.85 7.34 -9.30
N LEU A 95 -6.57 7.41 -8.97
CA LEU A 95 -6.09 7.99 -7.72
C LEU A 95 -6.06 9.53 -7.71
N ALA A 96 -6.16 10.19 -8.87
CA ALA A 96 -6.02 11.64 -8.99
C ALA A 96 -6.98 12.45 -8.09
N ASP A 97 -8.20 11.94 -7.89
CA ASP A 97 -9.25 12.60 -7.09
C ASP A 97 -9.32 12.11 -5.63
N HIS A 98 -8.31 11.35 -5.18
CA HIS A 98 -8.28 10.73 -3.84
C HIS A 98 -7.19 11.34 -2.96
N THR A 99 -7.41 11.29 -1.65
CA THR A 99 -6.34 11.54 -0.67
C THR A 99 -5.42 10.33 -0.64
N VAL A 100 -4.20 10.50 -1.12
CA VAL A 100 -3.21 9.44 -1.27
C VAL A 100 -2.04 9.67 -0.33
N VAL A 101 -1.86 8.76 0.63
CA VAL A 101 -0.76 8.80 1.58
C VAL A 101 0.31 7.79 1.18
N PHE A 102 1.50 8.31 0.86
CA PHE A 102 2.68 7.48 0.65
C PHE A 102 3.40 7.24 1.97
N LEU A 103 3.40 5.98 2.41
CA LEU A 103 4.23 5.50 3.50
C LEU A 103 5.66 5.24 2.99
N GLN A 104 6.53 6.22 3.23
CA GLN A 104 7.92 6.17 2.79
C GLN A 104 8.75 5.33 3.75
N VAL A 105 9.39 4.28 3.24
CA VAL A 105 10.28 3.40 3.99
C VAL A 105 11.63 3.34 3.30
N GLY A 106 12.68 3.44 4.10
CA GLY A 106 14.06 3.26 3.66
C GLY A 106 14.41 1.80 3.44
N LEU A 107 15.47 1.56 2.67
CA LEU A 107 15.92 0.21 2.34
C LEU A 107 16.22 -0.64 3.59
N ALA A 108 16.82 -0.06 4.62
CA ALA A 108 17.21 -0.80 5.83
C ALA A 108 15.97 -1.36 6.56
N ASP A 109 14.99 -0.50 6.86
CA ASP A 109 13.74 -0.88 7.52
C ASP A 109 12.89 -1.80 6.63
N ALA A 110 12.82 -1.54 5.32
CA ALA A 110 12.11 -2.41 4.38
C ALA A 110 12.69 -3.84 4.38
N VAL A 111 14.01 -3.97 4.30
CA VAL A 111 14.70 -5.27 4.35
C VAL A 111 14.49 -5.95 5.70
N GLN A 112 14.58 -5.20 6.80
CA GLN A 112 14.36 -5.76 8.13
C GLN A 112 12.92 -6.29 8.27
N ARG A 113 11.91 -5.50 7.91
CA ARG A 113 10.50 -5.86 8.07
C ARG A 113 10.09 -7.02 7.15
N VAL A 114 10.58 -7.05 5.91
CA VAL A 114 10.35 -8.18 5.00
C VAL A 114 11.13 -9.41 5.45
N GLY A 115 12.38 -9.23 5.88
CA GLY A 115 13.29 -10.30 6.31
C GLY A 115 12.84 -11.01 7.57
N LEU A 116 12.16 -10.31 8.50
CA LEU A 116 11.52 -10.91 9.68
C LEU A 116 10.43 -11.93 9.32
N GLY A 117 9.86 -11.85 8.12
CA GLY A 117 8.92 -12.85 7.59
C GLY A 117 9.58 -14.10 6.99
N THR A 118 10.90 -14.11 6.81
CA THR A 118 11.64 -15.22 6.16
C THR A 118 12.83 -15.69 7.00
N SER A 119 12.76 -16.90 7.55
CA SER A 119 13.73 -17.48 8.50
C SER A 119 15.11 -17.85 7.90
N ARG A 120 15.61 -17.20 6.86
CA ARG A 120 16.81 -17.65 6.10
C ARG A 120 17.84 -16.52 5.86
N PRO A 121 18.86 -16.39 6.73
CA PRO A 121 19.89 -15.34 6.63
C PRO A 121 20.68 -15.31 5.32
N LEU A 122 20.86 -16.44 4.65
CA LEU A 122 21.62 -16.55 3.39
C LEU A 122 20.88 -15.98 2.16
N LEU A 123 19.55 -15.83 2.22
CA LEU A 123 18.75 -15.24 1.13
C LEU A 123 18.75 -13.70 1.17
N LEU A 124 19.20 -13.10 2.28
CA LEU A 124 19.07 -11.66 2.54
C LEU A 124 19.86 -10.79 1.54
N GLY A 125 20.98 -11.29 1.00
CA GLY A 125 21.78 -10.55 0.01
C GLY A 125 21.01 -10.29 -1.29
N GLY A 126 20.34 -11.32 -1.83
CA GLY A 126 19.48 -11.19 -3.02
C GLY A 126 18.17 -10.47 -2.73
N VAL A 127 17.61 -10.66 -1.53
CA VAL A 127 16.41 -9.93 -1.10
C VAL A 127 16.69 -8.43 -0.99
N ARG A 128 17.82 -8.02 -0.41
CA ARG A 128 18.20 -6.60 -0.30
C ARG A 128 18.35 -5.93 -1.65
N SER A 129 19.05 -6.54 -2.60
CA SER A 129 19.22 -5.96 -3.94
C SER A 129 17.88 -5.85 -4.68
N ARG A 130 17.01 -6.86 -4.56
CA ARG A 130 15.66 -6.82 -5.12
C ARG A 130 14.81 -5.71 -4.50
N ILE A 131 14.77 -5.61 -3.18
CA ILE A 131 14.02 -4.54 -2.49
C ILE A 131 14.57 -3.16 -2.90
N LYS A 132 15.89 -3.01 -3.00
CA LYS A 132 16.49 -1.76 -3.49
C LYS A 132 15.99 -1.41 -4.89
N ALA A 133 16.05 -2.35 -5.83
CA ALA A 133 15.59 -2.12 -7.20
C ALA A 133 14.11 -1.69 -7.22
N LEU A 134 13.26 -2.35 -6.44
CA LEU A 134 11.84 -1.99 -6.31
C LEU A 134 11.64 -0.58 -5.72
N LEU A 135 12.42 -0.21 -4.70
CA LEU A 135 12.36 1.14 -4.11
C LEU A 135 12.83 2.20 -5.11
N ASP A 136 13.96 1.98 -5.79
CA ASP A 136 14.49 2.92 -6.78
C ASP A 136 13.50 3.16 -7.94
N GLU A 137 12.85 2.09 -8.41
CA GLU A 137 11.87 2.13 -9.49
C GLU A 137 10.57 2.84 -9.05
N ARG A 138 10.05 2.52 -7.86
CA ARG A 138 8.67 2.88 -7.47
C ARG A 138 8.57 4.15 -6.63
N THR A 139 9.62 4.53 -5.90
CA THR A 139 9.60 5.74 -5.05
C THR A 139 9.23 7.02 -5.80
N PRO A 140 9.76 7.29 -7.01
CA PRO A 140 9.36 8.46 -7.79
C PRO A 140 7.85 8.46 -8.10
N ILE A 141 7.30 7.31 -8.49
CA ILE A 141 5.87 7.15 -8.81
C ILE A 141 5.03 7.37 -7.55
N TYR A 142 5.39 6.77 -6.43
CA TYR A 142 4.66 6.99 -5.18
C TYR A 142 4.68 8.46 -4.75
N THR A 143 5.82 9.13 -4.93
CA THR A 143 5.98 10.54 -4.56
C THR A 143 5.11 11.44 -5.43
N GLU A 144 5.03 11.15 -6.73
CA GLU A 144 4.19 11.87 -7.69
C GLU A 144 2.69 11.74 -7.36
N LEU A 145 2.24 10.55 -6.96
CA LEU A 145 0.84 10.28 -6.65
C LEU A 145 0.40 10.77 -5.27
N ALA A 146 1.34 10.99 -4.36
CA ALA A 146 1.02 11.27 -2.96
C ALA A 146 0.51 12.70 -2.77
N THR A 147 -0.66 12.83 -2.15
CA THR A 147 -1.08 14.09 -1.53
C THR A 147 -0.29 14.34 -0.25
N LEU A 148 0.14 13.26 0.41
CA LEU A 148 0.91 13.32 1.66
C LEU A 148 1.99 12.23 1.68
N VAL A 149 3.24 12.62 1.94
CA VAL A 149 4.36 11.68 2.17
C VAL A 149 4.66 11.61 3.67
N VAL A 150 4.70 10.39 4.23
CA VAL A 150 4.99 10.15 5.65
C VAL A 150 6.13 9.14 5.79
N PRO A 151 7.29 9.55 6.35
CA PRO A 151 8.37 8.64 6.69
C PRO A 151 7.96 7.66 7.78
N THR A 152 8.36 6.40 7.63
CA THR A 152 8.05 5.30 8.56
C THR A 152 9.28 4.70 9.24
N ASP A 153 10.48 5.12 8.85
CA ASP A 153 11.75 4.57 9.36
C ASP A 153 11.93 4.86 10.85
N GLY A 154 12.19 3.82 11.65
CA GLY A 154 12.41 3.95 13.09
C GLY A 154 11.20 4.44 13.89
N ARG A 155 10.00 4.42 13.32
CA ARG A 155 8.76 4.91 13.95
C ARG A 155 7.79 3.78 14.21
N ALA A 156 7.09 3.82 15.34
CA ALA A 156 6.03 2.88 15.62
C ALA A 156 4.80 3.16 14.71
N PRO A 157 4.06 2.11 14.29
CA PRO A 157 2.86 2.30 13.46
C PRO A 157 1.84 3.28 14.05
N ALA A 158 1.68 3.30 15.38
CA ALA A 158 0.78 4.23 16.06
C ALA A 158 1.21 5.71 15.92
N GLU A 159 2.51 6.00 15.87
CA GLU A 159 3.04 7.35 15.66
C GLU A 159 2.84 7.79 14.20
N VAL A 160 3.03 6.87 13.26
CA VAL A 160 2.77 7.11 11.83
C VAL A 160 1.29 7.41 11.60
N ALA A 161 0.38 6.59 12.16
CA ALA A 161 -1.06 6.81 12.08
C ALA A 161 -1.46 8.18 12.68
N ALA A 162 -0.93 8.53 13.86
CA ALA A 162 -1.20 9.83 14.48
C ALA A 162 -0.71 11.02 13.63
N THR A 163 0.41 10.86 12.94
CA THR A 163 0.94 11.90 12.03
C THR A 163 0.06 12.08 10.81
N ILE A 164 -0.44 10.99 10.23
CA ILE A 164 -1.36 11.05 9.09
C ILE A 164 -2.63 11.79 9.49
N GLU A 165 -3.23 11.40 10.61
CA GLU A 165 -4.42 12.02 11.16
C GLU A 165 -4.25 13.53 11.39
N ALA A 166 -3.20 13.93 12.10
CA ALA A 166 -2.90 15.34 12.35
C ALA A 166 -2.74 16.14 11.06
N ARG A 167 -2.00 15.63 10.08
CA ARG A 167 -1.76 16.35 8.81
C ARG A 167 -3.01 16.45 7.94
N LEU A 168 -3.86 15.42 7.92
CA LEU A 168 -5.14 15.47 7.19
C LEU A 168 -6.13 16.44 7.84
N GLU A 169 -6.11 16.59 9.17
CA GLU A 169 -6.92 17.60 9.85
C GLU A 169 -6.45 19.03 9.57
N GLU A 170 -5.13 19.25 9.46
CA GLU A 170 -4.56 20.55 9.10
C GLU A 170 -4.99 20.96 7.68
N ASP A 171 -4.86 20.05 6.71
CA ASP A 171 -5.26 20.30 5.32
C ASP A 171 -6.77 20.54 5.19
N ALA A 172 -7.61 19.89 6.00
CA ALA A 172 -9.06 20.11 5.98
C ALA A 172 -9.50 21.47 6.56
N ARG A 173 -8.61 22.14 7.31
CA ARG A 173 -8.86 23.47 7.91
C ARG A 173 -8.31 24.62 7.07
N ALA A 174 -7.45 24.33 6.08
CA ALA A 174 -6.83 25.30 5.19
C ALA A 174 -7.75 25.67 4.01
#